data_AF-A0A8E0QIG7-F1
#
_entry.id   AF-A0A8E0QIG7-F1
#
_cell.length_a   1.000
_cell.length_b   1.000
_cell.length_c   1.000
_cell.angle_alpha   90.00
_cell.angle_beta   90.00
_cell.angle_gamma   90.00
#
_symmetry.space_group_name_H-M   'P 1'
#
loop_
_entity.id
_entity.type
_entity.pdbx_description
1 polymer ?
#
loop_
_entity_poly.entity_id
_entity_poly.type
_entity_poly.pdbx_seq_one_letter_code
_entity_poly.pdbx_strand_id
1 'polypeptide(L)'
;MGYTHYYSVDNTSSPEWGAAWPQLVEDAQKIVDHSSVPLSGPDIDEPGPPIIDVHQGIFLNGAGDDGYEPLCLDRHGSTEFTFVKTAYKPYDEVVACILLRAAVLAPNCVSLSSDGDWEHDWSAARHLYRELWSEDVECPWSETEVADD
;
A
#
# COMPACT_ATOMS: atom_id res chain seq x y z
N MET A 1 7.82 9.72 -16.25
CA MET A 1 7.84 8.36 -15.69
C MET A 1 8.07 8.52 -14.20
N GLY A 2 7.19 7.99 -13.36
CA GLY A 2 7.22 8.18 -11.92
C GLY A 2 7.28 6.82 -11.23
N TYR A 3 7.82 6.78 -10.01
CA TYR A 3 7.80 5.62 -9.15
C TYR A 3 6.35 5.22 -8.85
N THR A 4 5.99 4.00 -9.25
CA THR A 4 4.61 3.52 -9.32
C THR A 4 4.50 2.15 -8.64
N HIS A 5 3.48 2.01 -7.80
CA HIS A 5 3.02 0.74 -7.24
C HIS A 5 1.76 0.31 -7.96
N TYR A 6 1.73 -0.91 -8.48
CA TYR A 6 0.59 -1.50 -9.17
C TYR A 6 -0.05 -2.57 -8.29
N TYR A 7 -1.38 -2.56 -8.23
CA TYR A 7 -2.11 -3.54 -7.43
C TYR A 7 -3.49 -3.83 -8.01
N SER A 8 -3.99 -5.03 -7.72
CA SER A 8 -5.39 -5.42 -7.91
C SER A 8 -5.89 -6.15 -6.68
N VAL A 9 -7.19 -6.02 -6.41
CA VAL A 9 -7.89 -6.87 -5.44
C VAL A 9 -8.97 -7.61 -6.19
N ASP A 10 -8.61 -8.81 -6.61
CA ASP A 10 -9.48 -9.72 -7.32
C ASP A 10 -10.30 -10.56 -6.34
N ASN A 11 -11.42 -11.13 -6.82
CA ASN A 11 -12.23 -12.06 -6.05
C ASN A 11 -12.69 -11.51 -4.67
N THR A 12 -13.19 -10.28 -4.63
CA THR A 12 -13.58 -9.59 -3.39
C THR A 12 -14.77 -10.22 -2.64
N SER A 13 -15.42 -11.21 -3.24
CA SER A 13 -16.44 -12.06 -2.59
C SER A 13 -15.86 -13.30 -1.90
N SER A 14 -14.55 -13.53 -1.96
CA SER A 14 -13.91 -14.69 -1.35
C SER A 14 -13.95 -14.62 0.18
N PRO A 15 -13.99 -15.76 0.88
CA PRO A 15 -13.82 -15.80 2.33
C PRO A 15 -12.46 -15.25 2.79
N GLU A 16 -11.42 -15.40 1.97
CA GLU A 16 -10.06 -14.90 2.24
C GLU A 16 -10.05 -13.37 2.31
N TRP A 17 -10.53 -12.68 1.26
CA TRP A 17 -10.64 -11.22 1.29
C TRP A 17 -11.62 -10.74 2.36
N GLY A 18 -12.72 -11.47 2.55
CA GLY A 18 -13.69 -11.17 3.60
C GLY A 18 -13.10 -11.16 5.01
N ALA A 19 -12.11 -12.01 5.29
CA ALA A 19 -11.37 -12.05 6.54
C ALA A 19 -10.18 -11.05 6.57
N ALA A 20 -9.48 -10.91 5.44
CA ALA A 20 -8.31 -10.04 5.31
C ALA A 20 -8.68 -8.55 5.39
N TRP A 21 -9.79 -8.11 4.79
CA TRP A 21 -10.16 -6.69 4.75
C TRP A 21 -10.24 -6.01 6.13
N PRO A 22 -11.03 -6.51 7.12
CA PRO A 22 -11.05 -5.87 8.44
C PRO A 22 -9.69 -5.88 9.14
N GLN A 23 -8.92 -6.97 8.98
CA GLN A 23 -7.56 -7.05 9.52
C GLN A 23 -6.62 -6.03 8.87
N LEU A 24 -6.73 -5.84 7.55
CA LEU A 24 -5.94 -4.88 6.79
C LEU A 24 -6.23 -3.44 7.24
N VAL A 25 -7.49 -3.11 7.50
CA VAL A 25 -7.87 -1.78 8.03
C VAL A 25 -7.28 -1.54 9.42
N GLU A 26 -7.35 -2.53 10.31
CA GLU A 26 -6.71 -2.44 11.63
C GLU A 26 -5.18 -2.31 11.51
N ASP A 27 -4.56 -3.07 10.61
CA ASP A 27 -3.13 -3.06 10.39
C ASP A 27 -2.67 -1.76 9.70
N ALA A 28 -3.48 -1.19 8.80
CA ALA A 28 -3.25 0.12 8.21
C ALA A 28 -3.27 1.22 9.28
N GLN A 29 -4.19 1.15 10.24
CA GLN A 29 -4.18 2.10 11.37
C GLN A 29 -2.90 1.96 12.19
N LYS A 30 -2.43 0.73 12.47
CA LYS A 30 -1.14 0.52 13.17
C LYS A 30 0.05 1.09 12.39
N ILE A 31 0.07 0.93 11.07
CA ILE A 31 1.12 1.49 10.20
C ILE A 31 1.11 3.02 10.30
N VAL A 32 -0.08 3.63 10.20
CA VAL A 32 -0.26 5.09 10.31
C VAL A 32 0.16 5.61 11.70
N ASP A 33 -0.22 4.91 12.77
CA ASP A 33 0.09 5.32 14.14
C ASP A 33 1.58 5.19 14.48
N HIS A 34 2.28 4.24 13.85
CA HIS A 34 3.70 3.99 14.07
C HIS A 34 4.60 4.86 13.18
N SER A 35 4.15 5.21 11.98
CA SER A 35 4.91 6.09 11.09
C SER A 35 4.97 7.52 11.63
N SER A 36 6.14 8.14 11.54
CA SER A 36 6.31 9.57 11.84
C SER A 36 6.01 10.49 10.66
N VAL A 37 5.63 9.93 9.50
CA VAL A 37 5.37 10.70 8.28
C VAL A 37 4.07 11.48 8.42
N PRO A 38 4.06 12.79 8.12
CA PRO A 38 2.82 13.56 8.02
C PRO A 38 1.93 13.08 6.87
N LEU A 39 0.72 12.63 7.21
CA LEU A 39 -0.26 12.13 6.25
C LEU A 39 -1.49 13.05 6.17
N SER A 40 -2.16 13.02 5.02
CA SER A 40 -3.45 13.66 4.79
C SER A 40 -4.45 12.69 4.16
N GLY A 41 -5.69 13.13 4.03
CA GLY A 41 -6.71 12.47 3.23
C GLY A 41 -6.41 12.52 1.73
N PRO A 42 -7.27 11.90 0.90
CA PRO A 42 -7.01 11.72 -0.53
C PRO A 42 -7.13 13.02 -1.34
N ASP A 43 -7.85 14.02 -0.84
CA ASP A 43 -8.05 15.30 -1.50
C ASP A 43 -6.90 16.28 -1.18
N ILE A 44 -6.19 16.73 -2.23
CA ILE A 44 -5.08 17.68 -2.13
C ILE A 44 -5.60 19.12 -1.99
N ASP A 45 -6.74 19.43 -2.61
CA ASP A 45 -7.32 20.77 -2.59
C ASP A 45 -8.08 21.03 -1.27
N GLU A 46 -8.63 19.97 -0.67
CA GLU A 46 -9.29 20.00 0.64
C GLU A 46 -8.61 19.04 1.64
N PRO A 47 -7.42 19.41 2.16
CA PRO A 47 -6.64 18.51 3.02
C PRO A 47 -7.39 18.20 4.32
N GLY A 48 -7.67 16.91 4.52
CA GLY A 48 -8.22 16.34 5.74
C GLY A 48 -7.29 15.31 6.38
N PRO A 49 -7.68 14.64 7.47
CA PRO A 49 -6.97 13.47 7.97
C PRO A 49 -7.09 12.28 7.00
N PRO A 50 -6.18 11.30 7.06
CA PRO A 50 -6.36 10.00 6.42
C PRO A 50 -7.70 9.36 6.81
N ILE A 51 -8.30 8.62 5.90
CA ILE A 51 -9.50 7.83 6.16
C ILE A 51 -9.06 6.37 6.27
N ILE A 52 -9.18 5.79 7.46
CA ILE A 52 -8.88 4.38 7.74
C ILE A 52 -10.12 3.78 8.40
N ASP A 53 -11.01 3.22 7.61
CA ASP A 53 -12.31 2.73 8.09
C ASP A 53 -12.78 1.51 7.30
N VAL A 54 -13.39 0.55 8.01
CA VAL A 54 -13.80 -0.73 7.44
C VAL A 54 -14.94 -0.62 6.42
N HIS A 55 -15.74 0.44 6.50
CA HIS A 55 -16.86 0.72 5.61
C HIS A 55 -16.51 1.72 4.51
N GLN A 56 -15.65 2.70 4.81
CA GLN A 56 -15.23 3.69 3.81
C GLN A 56 -14.08 3.15 2.95
N GLY A 57 -13.01 2.69 3.57
CA GLY A 57 -11.76 2.34 2.89
C GLY A 57 -10.51 2.83 3.62
N ILE A 58 -9.38 2.64 2.95
CA ILE A 58 -8.08 3.20 3.28
C ILE A 58 -7.77 4.25 2.21
N PHE A 59 -7.89 5.52 2.58
CA PHE A 59 -7.62 6.66 1.71
C PHE A 59 -6.63 7.60 2.38
N LEU A 60 -5.46 7.76 1.78
CA LEU A 60 -4.41 8.62 2.33
C LEU A 60 -3.50 9.18 1.25
N ASN A 61 -2.82 10.28 1.58
CA ASN A 61 -1.80 10.93 0.78
C ASN A 61 -0.73 11.54 1.71
N GLY A 62 0.35 12.06 1.16
CA GLY A 62 1.30 12.87 1.91
C GLY A 62 0.74 14.26 2.21
N ALA A 63 1.08 14.81 3.39
CA ALA A 63 0.58 16.12 3.78
C ALA A 63 1.26 17.28 3.02
N GLY A 64 0.46 18.22 2.52
CA GLY A 64 0.96 19.43 1.85
C GLY A 64 1.83 19.12 0.63
N ASP A 65 3.02 19.71 0.56
CA ASP A 65 3.97 19.52 -0.56
C ASP A 65 4.53 18.09 -0.66
N ASP A 66 4.29 17.25 0.35
CA ASP A 66 4.67 15.84 0.36
C ASP A 66 3.60 14.92 -0.26
N GLY A 67 2.44 15.45 -0.66
CA GLY A 67 1.43 14.69 -1.42
C GLY A 67 1.78 14.52 -2.89
N TYR A 68 1.24 13.47 -3.53
CA TYR A 68 1.33 13.27 -4.98
C TYR A 68 0.06 12.64 -5.59
N GLU A 69 -0.07 11.31 -5.58
CA GLU A 69 -1.33 10.61 -5.86
C GLU A 69 -1.78 9.85 -4.60
N PRO A 70 -3.06 9.91 -4.24
CA PRO A 70 -3.55 9.23 -3.04
C PRO A 70 -3.61 7.71 -3.24
N LEU A 71 -3.32 6.97 -2.17
CA LEU A 71 -3.73 5.57 -2.08
C LEU A 71 -5.25 5.54 -1.86
N CYS A 72 -5.95 4.76 -2.69
CA CYS A 72 -7.39 4.56 -2.58
C CYS A 72 -7.71 3.08 -2.65
N LEU A 73 -7.95 2.46 -1.49
CA LEU A 73 -8.25 1.04 -1.39
C LEU A 73 -9.55 0.85 -0.60
N ASP A 74 -10.50 0.10 -1.14
CA ASP A 74 -11.74 -0.23 -0.44
C ASP A 74 -12.04 -1.73 -0.47
N ARG A 75 -13.12 -2.13 0.22
CA ARG A 75 -13.55 -3.52 0.33
C ARG A 75 -13.93 -4.14 -1.01
N HIS A 76 -14.45 -3.35 -1.94
CA HIS A 76 -14.94 -3.82 -3.22
C HIS A 76 -13.81 -4.11 -4.20
N GLY A 77 -12.63 -3.57 -3.91
CA GLY A 77 -11.44 -3.74 -4.71
C GLY A 77 -11.57 -3.02 -6.05
N SER A 78 -10.61 -3.26 -6.91
CA SER A 78 -10.65 -2.85 -8.30
C SER A 78 -10.44 -4.08 -9.18
N THR A 79 -11.45 -4.37 -10.00
CA THR A 79 -11.32 -5.41 -11.03
C THR A 79 -10.46 -4.95 -12.21
N GLU A 80 -10.06 -3.68 -12.24
CA GLU A 80 -9.13 -3.11 -13.20
C GLU A 80 -7.78 -2.82 -12.53
N PHE A 81 -6.70 -3.01 -13.29
CA PHE A 81 -5.33 -2.73 -12.86
C PHE A 81 -5.25 -1.31 -12.29
N THR A 82 -5.02 -1.21 -10.98
CA THR A 82 -4.93 0.07 -10.26
C THR A 82 -3.47 0.36 -9.94
N PHE A 83 -3.14 1.63 -9.83
CA PHE A 83 -1.81 2.05 -9.45
C PHE A 83 -1.85 3.31 -8.60
N VAL A 84 -0.76 3.57 -7.89
CA VAL A 84 -0.51 4.82 -7.19
C VAL A 84 0.93 5.24 -7.45
N LYS A 85 1.13 6.51 -7.80
CA LYS A 85 2.45 7.11 -7.89
C LYS A 85 2.69 7.91 -6.64
N THR A 86 3.80 7.66 -5.97
CA THR A 86 4.17 8.42 -4.78
C THR A 86 5.30 9.39 -5.09
N ALA A 87 5.97 9.23 -6.24
CA ALA A 87 7.11 10.04 -6.66
C ALA A 87 8.22 10.13 -5.59
N TYR A 88 8.45 9.02 -4.85
CA TYR A 88 9.42 8.92 -3.75
C TYR A 88 9.17 9.90 -2.60
N LYS A 89 7.93 10.39 -2.47
CA LYS A 89 7.55 11.26 -1.35
C LYS A 89 7.52 10.48 -0.04
N PRO A 90 7.70 11.14 1.11
CA PRO A 90 7.82 10.46 2.40
C PRO A 90 6.69 9.48 2.73
N TYR A 91 5.44 9.78 2.32
CA TYR A 91 4.28 8.91 2.61
C TYR A 91 4.30 7.58 1.85
N ASP A 92 5.23 7.42 0.91
CA ASP A 92 5.44 6.18 0.19
C ASP A 92 5.66 4.98 1.11
N GLU A 93 6.43 5.13 2.19
CA GLU A 93 6.71 4.01 3.11
C GLU A 93 5.41 3.44 3.70
N VAL A 94 4.43 4.31 3.97
CA VAL A 94 3.12 3.95 4.52
C VAL A 94 2.29 3.27 3.44
N VAL A 95 2.25 3.84 2.23
CA VAL A 95 1.54 3.27 1.07
C VAL A 95 2.07 1.87 0.75
N ALA A 96 3.37 1.74 0.57
CA ALA A 96 4.03 0.48 0.24
C ALA A 96 3.85 -0.55 1.35
N CYS A 97 3.96 -0.17 2.63
CA CYS A 97 3.74 -1.09 3.74
C CYS A 97 2.29 -1.59 3.82
N ILE A 98 1.29 -0.74 3.54
CA ILE A 98 -0.13 -1.14 3.50
C ILE A 98 -0.37 -2.13 2.36
N LEU A 99 0.13 -1.83 1.15
CA LEU A 99 -0.02 -2.72 -0.01
C LEU A 99 0.65 -4.07 0.23
N LEU A 100 1.85 -4.05 0.82
CA LEU A 100 2.58 -5.26 1.21
C LEU A 100 1.76 -6.10 2.22
N ARG A 101 1.19 -5.45 3.23
CA ARG A 101 0.35 -6.12 4.22
C ARG A 101 -0.91 -6.73 3.58
N ALA A 102 -1.51 -6.05 2.60
CA ALA A 102 -2.64 -6.59 1.84
C ALA A 102 -2.24 -7.88 1.09
N ALA A 103 -1.08 -7.88 0.42
CA ALA A 103 -0.55 -9.05 -0.29
C ALA A 103 -0.25 -10.23 0.65
N VAL A 104 0.24 -9.96 1.87
CA VAL A 104 0.48 -11.00 2.88
C VAL A 104 -0.83 -11.59 3.42
N LEU A 105 -1.83 -10.75 3.67
CA LEU A 105 -3.10 -11.19 4.28
C LEU A 105 -3.99 -11.96 3.30
N ALA A 106 -3.94 -11.64 2.01
CA ALA A 106 -4.78 -12.26 0.99
C ALA A 106 -4.01 -12.52 -0.32
N PRO A 107 -2.98 -13.40 -0.30
CA PRO A 107 -2.10 -13.62 -1.45
C PRO A 107 -2.80 -14.22 -2.68
N ASN A 108 -4.01 -14.78 -2.55
CA ASN A 108 -4.79 -15.24 -3.71
C ASN A 108 -5.81 -14.21 -4.21
N CYS A 109 -5.95 -13.07 -3.52
CA CYS A 109 -6.86 -11.99 -3.89
C CYS A 109 -6.10 -10.72 -4.29
N VAL A 110 -4.93 -10.48 -3.71
CA VAL A 110 -4.14 -9.26 -3.93
C VAL A 110 -2.94 -9.58 -4.81
N SER A 111 -2.88 -8.94 -5.96
CA SER A 111 -1.65 -8.87 -6.76
C SER A 111 -0.96 -7.55 -6.50
N LEU A 112 0.36 -7.55 -6.30
CA LEU A 112 1.17 -6.37 -6.07
C LEU A 112 2.43 -6.43 -6.93
N SER A 113 2.79 -5.33 -7.58
CA SER A 113 4.08 -5.13 -8.24
C SER A 113 4.51 -3.66 -8.18
N SER A 114 5.76 -3.37 -8.50
CA SER A 114 6.32 -2.02 -8.45
C SER A 114 7.38 -1.81 -9.53
N ASP A 115 7.53 -0.57 -9.99
CA ASP A 115 8.62 -0.15 -10.88
C ASP A 115 9.96 0.09 -10.15
N GLY A 116 9.97 0.15 -8.80
CA GLY A 116 11.18 0.25 -8.00
C GLY A 116 11.71 -1.07 -7.45
N ASP A 117 12.96 -1.01 -7.01
CA ASP A 117 13.80 -2.10 -6.56
C ASP A 117 13.43 -2.60 -5.16
N TRP A 118 13.37 -3.92 -4.98
CA TRP A 118 12.94 -4.55 -3.74
C TRP A 118 13.93 -4.32 -2.56
N GLU A 119 15.22 -4.23 -2.86
CA GLU A 119 16.25 -4.10 -1.83
C GLU A 119 16.51 -2.63 -1.45
N HIS A 120 16.29 -1.70 -2.37
CA HIS A 120 16.55 -0.28 -2.16
C HIS A 120 15.26 0.51 -1.91
N ASP A 121 14.34 0.55 -2.88
CA ASP A 121 13.17 1.42 -2.83
C ASP A 121 12.14 0.93 -1.79
N TRP A 122 12.00 -0.39 -1.64
CA TRP A 122 11.07 -0.99 -0.66
C TRP A 122 11.66 -1.18 0.75
N SER A 123 12.92 -0.78 0.96
CA SER A 123 13.61 -0.98 2.23
C SER A 123 12.91 -0.32 3.43
N ALA A 124 12.37 0.89 3.25
CA ALA A 124 11.64 1.61 4.30
C ALA A 124 10.33 0.89 4.70
N ALA A 125 9.52 0.50 3.71
CA ALA A 125 8.29 -0.25 3.95
C ALA A 125 8.56 -1.60 4.62
N ARG A 126 9.60 -2.32 4.19
CA ARG A 126 10.04 -3.59 4.82
C ARG A 126 10.52 -3.39 6.25
N HIS A 127 11.24 -2.29 6.52
CA HIS A 127 11.67 -1.96 7.87
C HIS A 127 10.46 -1.71 8.79
N LEU A 128 9.52 -0.87 8.34
CA LEU A 128 8.28 -0.58 9.04
C LEU A 128 7.46 -1.85 9.29
N TYR A 129 7.36 -2.73 8.29
CA TYR A 129 6.72 -4.03 8.42
C TYR A 129 7.39 -4.89 9.51
N ARG A 130 8.72 -4.99 9.49
CA ARG A 130 9.48 -5.76 10.49
C ARG A 130 9.31 -5.21 11.90
N GLU A 131 9.24 -3.89 12.07
CA GLU A 131 9.00 -3.28 13.38
C GLU A 131 7.63 -3.64 13.96
N LEU A 132 6.59 -3.69 13.12
CA LEU A 132 5.23 -3.97 13.53
C LEU A 132 4.94 -5.46 13.78
N TRP A 133 5.51 -6.35 12.96
CA TRP A 133 5.21 -7.79 13.01
C TRP A 133 6.38 -8.67 13.44
N SER A 134 7.58 -8.13 13.63
CA SER A 134 8.80 -8.91 13.95
C SER A 134 9.09 -10.03 12.95
N GLU A 135 8.65 -9.87 11.70
CA GLU A 135 8.74 -10.84 10.62
C GLU A 135 9.39 -10.21 9.40
N ASP A 136 10.12 -11.04 8.64
CA ASP A 136 10.57 -10.70 7.30
C ASP A 136 9.49 -11.05 6.28
N VAL A 137 9.47 -10.26 5.21
CA VAL A 137 8.53 -10.43 4.10
C VAL A 137 9.31 -10.66 2.82
N GLU A 138 8.79 -11.55 1.96
CA GLU A 138 9.36 -11.82 0.64
C GLU A 138 8.78 -10.87 -0.41
N CYS A 139 9.52 -10.64 -1.49
CA CYS A 139 9.04 -9.84 -2.60
C CYS A 139 7.81 -10.51 -3.23
N PRO A 140 6.64 -9.85 -3.28
CA PRO A 140 5.42 -10.48 -3.78
C PRO A 140 5.32 -10.50 -5.31
N TRP A 141 6.26 -9.88 -6.03
CA TRP A 141 6.37 -9.98 -7.49
C TRP A 141 7.66 -10.68 -7.90
N SER A 142 7.60 -11.41 -9.01
CA SER A 142 8.80 -11.92 -9.67
C SER A 142 9.56 -10.74 -10.25
N GLU A 143 10.78 -10.49 -9.78
CA GLU A 143 11.74 -9.68 -10.54
C GLU A 143 11.95 -10.44 -11.85
N THR A 144 11.41 -9.90 -12.95
CA THR A 144 11.73 -10.47 -14.25
C THR A 144 13.23 -10.22 -14.42
N GLU A 145 14.03 -11.28 -14.45
CA GLU A 145 15.43 -11.19 -14.87
C GLU A 145 15.41 -10.46 -16.23
N VAL A 146 15.76 -9.18 -16.23
CA VAL A 146 16.14 -8.49 -17.44
C VAL A 146 17.39 -9.21 -17.91
N ALA A 147 17.22 -10.16 -18.83
CA ALA A 147 18.32 -10.70 -19.58
C ALA A 147 19.01 -9.50 -20.26
N ASP A 148 20.18 -9.12 -19.74
CA ASP A 148 21.11 -8.26 -20.45
C ASP A 148 21.41 -8.93 -21.81
N ASP A 149 20.91 -8.32 -22.89
CA ASP A 149 21.29 -8.62 -24.29
C ASP A 149 22.61 -7.94 -24.65
#